data_AF-A0AA46PRG5-F1
#
_entry.id   AF-A0AA46PRG5-F1
#
_cell.length_a   1.000
_cell.length_b   1.000
_cell.length_c   1.000
_cell.angle_alpha   90.00
_cell.angle_beta   90.00
_cell.angle_gamma   90.00
#
_symmetry.space_group_name_H-M   'P 1'
#
loop_
_entity.id
_entity.type
_entity.pdbx_description
1 polymer ?
#
loop_
_entity_poly.entity_id
_entity_poly.type
_entity_poly.pdbx_seq_one_letter_code
_entity_poly.pdbx_strand_id
1 'polypeptide(L)'
;MGNIHNTFGLNKFKTMKETSKGVEFKHVGNGEVIYLLPNKEITIVLNPETVEGNKKLEDKSTGMRHSTVLREFPKREHTGNEPISYGYAYKFLSEDDLDAFLDELNTLSF
;
A
#
# COMPACT_ATOMS: atom_id res chain seq x y z
N MET A 1 -16.75 6.78 14.44
CA MET A 1 -15.50 6.01 14.45
C MET A 1 -15.49 5.20 13.18
N GLY A 2 -14.68 5.62 12.21
CA GLY A 2 -14.58 4.94 10.94
C GLY A 2 -13.94 3.57 11.11
N ASN A 3 -14.21 2.69 10.16
CA ASN A 3 -13.57 1.40 10.09
C ASN A 3 -12.66 1.49 8.88
N ILE A 4 -11.34 1.45 9.07
CA ILE A 4 -10.37 1.56 7.98
C ILE A 4 -10.64 0.56 6.84
N HIS A 5 -11.17 -0.63 7.14
CA HIS A 5 -11.57 -1.59 6.10
C HIS A 5 -12.74 -1.09 5.25
N ASN A 6 -13.65 -0.29 5.82
CA ASN A 6 -14.72 0.36 5.09
C ASN A 6 -14.16 1.42 4.12
N THR A 7 -13.14 2.19 4.53
CA THR A 7 -12.45 3.15 3.63
C THR A 7 -11.88 2.44 2.41
N PHE A 8 -11.20 1.31 2.58
CA PHE A 8 -10.74 0.48 1.45
C PHE A 8 -11.91 -0.02 0.59
N GLY A 9 -12.99 -0.50 1.20
CA GLY A 9 -14.18 -0.95 0.50
C GLY A 9 -14.84 0.12 -0.38
N LEU A 10 -14.97 1.36 0.14
CA LEU A 10 -15.48 2.51 -0.60
C LEU A 10 -14.61 2.84 -1.82
N ASN A 11 -13.29 2.63 -1.69
CA ASN A 11 -12.31 2.82 -2.76
C ASN A 11 -12.13 1.58 -3.67
N LYS A 12 -13.11 0.68 -3.70
CA LYS A 12 -13.13 -0.54 -4.55
C LYS A 12 -11.97 -1.50 -4.28
N PHE A 13 -11.42 -1.49 -3.07
CA PHE A 13 -10.47 -2.49 -2.61
C PHE A 13 -11.19 -3.59 -1.83
N LYS A 14 -10.85 -4.83 -2.14
CA LYS A 14 -11.33 -6.01 -1.43
C LYS A 14 -10.22 -6.58 -0.56
N THR A 15 -10.54 -6.93 0.68
CA THR A 15 -9.63 -7.68 1.56
C THR A 15 -9.35 -9.05 0.96
N MET A 16 -8.07 -9.35 0.74
CA MET A 16 -7.62 -10.64 0.22
C MET A 16 -7.11 -11.52 1.36
N LYS A 17 -6.32 -10.93 2.25
CA LYS A 17 -5.69 -11.65 3.36
C LYS A 17 -5.47 -10.73 4.54
N GLU A 18 -5.73 -11.24 5.73
CA GLU A 18 -5.52 -10.52 6.98
C GLU A 18 -4.63 -11.35 7.90
N THR A 19 -3.61 -10.70 8.47
CA THR A 19 -2.67 -11.32 9.39
C THR A 19 -2.31 -10.33 10.50
N SER A 20 -1.69 -10.82 11.58
CA SER A 20 -1.17 -9.95 12.64
C SER A 20 -0.08 -8.97 12.17
N LYS A 21 0.49 -9.15 10.97
CA LYS A 21 1.53 -8.30 10.40
C LYS A 21 1.02 -7.30 9.36
N GLY A 22 -0.26 -7.38 9.01
CA GLY A 22 -0.88 -6.50 8.02
C GLY A 22 -2.02 -7.14 7.25
N VAL A 23 -2.72 -6.29 6.52
CA VAL A 23 -3.87 -6.63 5.69
C VAL A 23 -3.54 -6.36 4.23
N GLU A 24 -3.80 -7.32 3.37
CA GLU A 24 -3.66 -7.24 1.92
C GLU A 24 -5.01 -6.90 1.30
N PHE A 25 -5.00 -5.87 0.47
CA PHE A 25 -6.14 -5.39 -0.29
C PHE A 25 -5.84 -5.45 -1.78
N LYS A 26 -6.83 -5.82 -2.58
CA LYS A 26 -6.74 -5.80 -4.04
C LYS A 26 -7.85 -4.95 -4.64
N HIS A 27 -7.49 -4.02 -5.50
CA HIS A 27 -8.43 -3.19 -6.22
C HIS A 27 -9.19 -4.03 -7.25
N VAL A 28 -10.52 -3.94 -7.25
CA VAL A 28 -11.39 -4.78 -8.09
C VAL A 28 -11.34 -4.37 -9.56
N GLY A 29 -11.01 -3.11 -9.87
CA GLY A 29 -11.02 -2.58 -11.24
C GLY A 29 -9.76 -2.87 -12.06
N ASN A 30 -8.59 -2.70 -11.45
CA ASN A 30 -7.28 -2.76 -12.14
C ASN A 30 -6.34 -3.82 -11.55
N GLY A 31 -6.73 -4.49 -10.46
CA GLY A 31 -5.92 -5.53 -9.83
C GLY A 31 -4.79 -5.02 -8.93
N GLU A 32 -4.67 -3.71 -8.71
CA GLU A 32 -3.62 -3.12 -7.86
C GLU A 32 -3.67 -3.70 -6.43
N VAL A 33 -2.51 -4.05 -5.89
CA VAL A 33 -2.37 -4.62 -4.54
C VAL A 33 -1.78 -3.59 -3.59
N ILE A 34 -2.42 -3.40 -2.43
CA ILE A 34 -1.98 -2.49 -1.37
C ILE A 34 -1.95 -3.24 -0.05
N TYR A 35 -0.93 -2.96 0.76
CA TYR A 35 -0.83 -3.52 2.11
C TYR A 35 -1.02 -2.47 3.18
N LEU A 36 -1.95 -2.68 4.11
CA LEU A 36 -2.07 -1.93 5.36
C LEU A 36 -1.20 -2.58 6.43
N LEU A 37 -0.30 -1.81 7.05
CA LEU A 37 0.58 -2.29 8.12
C LEU A 37 0.08 -1.86 9.51
N PRO A 38 0.20 -2.71 10.54
CA PRO A 38 -0.25 -2.44 11.90
C PRO A 38 0.77 -1.58 12.64
N ASN A 39 0.87 -0.30 12.27
CA ASN A 39 1.69 0.71 12.96
C ASN A 39 0.81 1.66 13.79
N LYS A 40 1.43 2.51 14.62
CA LYS A 40 0.72 3.56 15.39
C LYS A 40 -0.02 4.55 14.49
N GLU A 41 0.55 4.82 13.32
CA GLU A 41 -0.04 5.63 12.26
C GLU A 41 -0.55 4.72 11.15
N ILE A 42 -1.59 5.15 10.44
CA ILE A 42 -2.11 4.43 9.29
C ILE A 42 -1.02 4.39 8.23
N THR A 43 -0.47 3.21 7.97
CA THR A 43 0.62 3.04 7.01
C THR A 43 0.18 2.07 5.93
N ILE A 44 0.17 2.53 4.68
CA ILE A 44 -0.01 1.63 3.53
C ILE A 44 1.30 1.48 2.78
N VAL A 45 1.42 0.41 2.00
CA VAL A 45 2.54 0.18 1.09
C VAL A 45 2.00 -0.10 -0.30
N LEU A 46 2.49 0.65 -1.29
CA LEU A 46 2.18 0.46 -2.71
C LEU A 46 3.28 -0.35 -3.42
N ASN A 47 2.89 -0.99 -4.52
CA ASN A 47 3.80 -1.74 -5.38
C ASN A 47 4.83 -0.77 -6.01
N PRO A 48 6.14 -1.06 -5.96
CA PRO A 48 7.16 -0.30 -6.69
C PRO A 48 6.83 -0.08 -8.15
N GLU A 49 6.23 -1.05 -8.84
CA GLU A 49 5.87 -0.93 -10.26
C GLU A 49 4.84 0.17 -10.53
N THR A 50 4.01 0.50 -9.54
CA THR A 50 3.00 1.57 -9.60
C THR A 50 3.60 2.93 -9.29
N VAL A 51 4.61 2.97 -8.42
CA VAL A 51 5.19 4.20 -7.89
C VAL A 51 6.35 4.68 -8.75
N GLU A 52 7.24 3.79 -9.16
CA GLU A 52 8.45 4.12 -9.91
C GLU A 52 8.11 4.66 -11.30
N GLY A 53 8.59 5.86 -11.60
CA GLY A 53 8.25 6.60 -12.82
C GLY A 53 7.07 7.57 -12.64
N ASN A 54 6.32 7.50 -11.53
CA ASN A 54 5.31 8.48 -11.17
C ASN A 54 5.84 9.41 -10.07
N LYS A 55 6.42 10.54 -10.48
CA LYS A 55 7.00 11.54 -9.55
C LYS A 55 6.06 11.95 -8.41
N LYS A 56 4.75 12.07 -8.69
CA LYS A 56 3.77 12.46 -7.68
C LYS A 56 3.66 11.43 -6.57
N LEU A 57 3.72 10.15 -6.91
CA LEU A 57 3.69 9.04 -5.94
C LEU A 57 5.04 8.94 -5.22
N GLU A 58 6.15 9.00 -5.95
CA GLU A 58 7.51 8.98 -5.37
C GLU A 58 7.69 10.08 -4.31
N ASP A 59 7.33 11.33 -4.63
CA ASP A 59 7.48 12.49 -3.75
C ASP A 59 6.60 12.42 -2.50
N LYS A 60 5.41 11.79 -2.61
CA LYS A 60 4.49 11.59 -1.48
C LYS A 60 4.91 10.42 -0.57
N SER A 61 5.77 9.54 -1.06
CA SER A 61 6.21 8.39 -0.28
C SER A 61 7.11 8.80 0.88
N THR A 62 7.02 8.06 1.98
CA THR A 62 7.95 8.18 3.12
C THR A 62 9.22 7.35 2.92
N GLY A 63 9.42 6.81 1.71
CA GLY A 63 10.53 5.95 1.31
C GLY A 63 10.16 4.48 1.18
N MET A 64 11.16 3.70 0.76
CA MET A 64 11.06 2.26 0.55
C MET A 64 10.98 1.50 1.88
N ARG A 65 10.16 0.45 1.89
CA ARG A 65 9.98 -0.47 3.02
C ARG A 65 10.10 -1.91 2.54
N HIS A 66 10.99 -2.66 3.18
CA HIS A 66 11.16 -4.10 2.94
C HIS A 66 10.32 -4.88 3.95
N SER A 67 9.57 -5.88 3.50
CA SER A 67 8.78 -6.73 4.39
C SER A 67 8.35 -8.03 3.71
N THR A 68 8.38 -9.13 4.46
CA THR A 68 7.90 -10.45 4.01
C THR A 68 6.38 -10.56 3.92
N VAL A 69 5.66 -9.52 4.34
CA VAL A 69 4.19 -9.40 4.19
C VAL A 69 3.84 -9.01 2.75
N LEU A 70 4.73 -8.31 2.04
CA LEU A 70 4.52 -7.73 0.71
C LEU A 70 4.67 -8.78 -0.41
N ARG A 71 3.97 -9.91 -0.30
CA ARG A 71 4.27 -11.12 -1.09
C ARG A 71 4.05 -10.95 -2.59
N GLU A 72 3.11 -10.10 -2.97
CA GLU A 72 2.80 -9.80 -4.37
C GLU A 72 3.77 -8.75 -4.96
N PHE A 73 4.63 -8.14 -4.14
CA PHE A 73 5.55 -7.10 -4.59
C PHE A 73 6.89 -7.68 -5.05
N PRO A 74 7.58 -7.02 -5.99
CA PRO A 74 8.90 -7.41 -6.45
C PRO A 74 9.88 -7.52 -5.28
N LYS A 75 10.84 -8.43 -5.45
CA LYS A 75 11.93 -8.64 -4.49
C LYS A 75 13.17 -7.90 -4.95
N ARG A 76 13.90 -7.35 -4.00
CA ARG A 76 15.20 -6.73 -4.23
C ARG A 76 16.20 -7.31 -3.25
N GLU A 77 17.46 -7.37 -3.66
CA GLU A 77 18.55 -7.68 -2.74
C GLU A 77 18.55 -6.63 -1.62
N HIS A 78 18.41 -7.11 -0.39
CA HIS A 78 18.58 -6.33 0.82
C HIS A 78 19.89 -6.76 1.49
N THR A 79 20.32 -6.11 2.59
CA THR A 79 21.62 -6.31 3.27
C THR A 79 21.98 -7.75 3.72
N GLY A 80 21.19 -8.77 3.38
CA GLY A 80 21.45 -10.19 3.57
C GLY A 80 21.41 -11.01 2.27
N ASN A 81 21.55 -12.34 2.40
CA ASN A 81 21.74 -13.24 1.25
C ASN A 81 20.47 -13.54 0.42
N GLU A 82 19.27 -13.23 0.92
CA GLU A 82 18.02 -13.51 0.22
C GLU A 82 17.26 -12.22 -0.15
N PRO A 83 16.77 -12.09 -1.39
CA PRO A 83 15.93 -10.97 -1.79
C PRO A 83 14.64 -10.88 -0.97
N ILE A 84 14.31 -9.68 -0.51
CA ILE A 84 13.10 -9.40 0.28
C ILE A 84 12.17 -8.51 -0.55
N SER A 85 10.87 -8.77 -0.48
CA SER A 85 9.87 -7.91 -1.13
C SER A 85 9.93 -6.49 -0.56
N TYR A 86 9.83 -5.51 -1.45
CA TYR A 86 9.87 -4.10 -1.09
C TYR A 86 8.69 -3.34 -1.72
N GLY A 87 8.34 -2.23 -1.11
CA GLY A 87 7.33 -1.30 -1.61
C GLY A 87 7.53 0.10 -1.06
N TYR A 88 6.72 1.05 -1.51
CA TYR A 88 6.81 2.44 -1.05
C TYR A 88 5.75 2.72 0.01
N ALA A 89 6.20 3.19 1.17
CA ALA A 89 5.33 3.40 2.32
C ALA A 89 4.74 4.80 2.33
N TYR A 90 3.45 4.91 2.66
CA TYR A 90 2.73 6.17 2.84
C TYR A 90 2.09 6.16 4.22
N LYS A 91 2.17 7.29 4.92
CA LYS A 91 1.70 7.43 6.29
C LYS A 91 0.63 8.50 6.36
N PHE A 92 -0.46 8.20 7.07
CA PHE A 92 -1.61 9.06 7.22
C PHE A 92 -1.94 9.24 8.70
N LEU A 93 -2.38 10.46 9.04
CA LEU A 93 -2.77 10.82 10.40
C LEU A 93 -4.25 10.52 10.66
N SER A 94 -5.06 10.41 9.62
CA SER A 94 -6.50 10.16 9.69
C SER A 94 -6.99 9.21 8.59
N GLU A 95 -8.17 8.62 8.80
CA GLU A 95 -8.85 7.80 7.77
C GLU A 95 -9.29 8.65 6.57
N ASP A 96 -9.60 9.93 6.77
CA ASP A 96 -9.99 10.86 5.70
C ASP A 96 -8.80 11.18 4.77
N ASP A 97 -7.59 11.35 5.34
CA ASP A 97 -6.36 11.54 4.53
C ASP A 97 -6.06 10.30 3.69
N LEU A 98 -6.29 9.10 4.25
CA LEU A 98 -6.17 7.84 3.51
C LEU A 98 -7.23 7.76 2.40
N ASP A 99 -8.49 8.08 2.70
CA ASP A 99 -9.59 8.05 1.74
C ASP A 99 -9.30 8.94 0.52
N ALA A 100 -8.92 10.19 0.78
CA ALA A 100 -8.55 11.13 -0.27
C ALA A 100 -7.38 10.63 -1.13
N PHE A 101 -6.39 9.98 -0.50
CA PHE A 101 -5.27 9.38 -1.23
C PHE A 101 -5.70 8.18 -2.10
N LEU A 102 -6.57 7.30 -1.60
CA LEU A 102 -7.05 6.14 -2.36
C LEU A 102 -7.96 6.57 -3.52
N ASP A 103 -8.78 7.60 -3.34
CA ASP A 103 -9.59 8.18 -4.43
C ASP A 103 -8.69 8.77 -5.52
N GLU A 104 -7.68 9.55 -5.13
CA GLU A 104 -6.67 10.06 -6.07
C GLU A 104 -5.98 8.92 -6.82
N LEU A 105 -5.58 7.85 -6.13
CA LEU A 105 -4.94 6.68 -6.73
C LEU A 105 -5.84 6.01 -7.77
N ASN A 106 -7.15 5.93 -7.51
CA ASN A 106 -8.12 5.39 -8.46
C ASN A 106 -8.24 6.22 -9.75
N THR A 107 -8.06 7.55 -9.65
CA THR A 107 -8.10 8.46 -10.81
C THR A 107 -6.83 8.44 -11.66
N LEU A 108 -5.70 7.98 -11.11
CA LEU A 108 -4.41 7.87 -11.82
C LEU A 108 -4.37 6.71 -12.83
N SER A 109 -5.52 6.25 -13.33
CA SER A 109 -5.69 5.05 -14.17
C SER A 109 -4.59 4.90 -15.23
N PHE A 110 -3.86 3.79 -15.16
CA PHE A 110 -2.82 3.35 -16.10
C PHE A 110 -3.42 2.53 -17.25
#